data_AF-A0A101XL96-F1
#
_entry.id   AF-A0A101XL96-F1
#
_cell.length_a   1.000
_cell.length_b   1.000
_cell.length_c   1.000
_cell.angle_alpha   90.00
_cell.angle_beta   90.00
_cell.angle_gamma   90.00
#
_symmetry.space_group_name_H-M   'P 1'
#
loop_
_entity.id
_entity.type
_entity.pdbx_description
1 polymer ?
#
loop_
_entity_poly.entity_id
_entity_poly.type
_entity_poly.pdbx_seq_one_letter_code
_entity_poly.pdbx_strand_id
1 'polypeptide(L)'
;MSVDLRGLLLRLLREDEEFRLAVMGLLGYSDVKSSVDRLVEAVNELTRAIKSHDERLTRLETAVEELTKAVRAHEERLTKVEDRLSRIEAAIEELTRAVKAHDERLTKLESAVEELTKAVKAHEERLTKVEDRLTRLENAVEELTKAVKTHEDRLTKVEDRLTRLENAVEELTKAVRSHEERLAKVEERLTKVENRLTRLERAVEELTKAVRSHEERLTRIERKMVNVERRLSRIERTLDNITISLEDEANYMVQYLLKQRGIVVKTSGIFFDSKYEFDIYGGDGDVTVIGEVKSRASPRTVQRLVNKVRRVMGKWPERFKGKVIIVLYCLRALPGTVEEAGRQGVWLMEDLEEKTKPNI
;
A
#
# COMPACT_ATOMS: atom_id res chain seq x y z
N MET A 1 153.50 -169.24 33.08
CA MET A 1 152.75 -168.39 34.01
C MET A 1 152.86 -166.95 33.53
N SER A 2 151.83 -166.46 32.84
CA SER A 2 151.72 -165.05 32.47
C SER A 2 150.51 -164.51 33.22
N VAL A 3 150.76 -163.50 34.04
CA VAL A 3 149.89 -162.87 35.03
C VAL A 3 148.65 -162.26 34.35
N ASP A 4 147.47 -162.44 34.95
CA ASP A 4 146.21 -161.84 34.52
C ASP A 4 146.22 -160.31 34.74
N LEU A 5 146.71 -159.58 33.73
CA LEU A 5 146.87 -158.12 33.74
C LEU A 5 145.56 -157.37 34.04
N ARG A 6 144.41 -157.94 33.65
CA ARG A 6 143.09 -157.33 33.82
C ARG A 6 142.69 -157.29 35.29
N GLY A 7 142.97 -158.37 36.03
CA GLY A 7 142.72 -158.45 37.47
C GLY A 7 143.54 -157.44 38.27
N LEU A 8 144.82 -157.25 37.90
CA LEU A 8 145.70 -156.27 38.53
C LEU A 8 145.22 -154.83 38.28
N LEU A 9 144.84 -154.51 37.05
CA LEU A 9 144.42 -153.16 36.64
C LEU A 9 143.12 -152.72 37.34
N LEU A 10 142.14 -153.62 37.49
CA LEU A 10 140.91 -153.35 38.24
C LEU A 10 141.14 -153.22 39.76
N ARG A 11 142.12 -153.95 40.31
CA ARG A 11 142.49 -153.87 41.73
C ARG A 11 143.17 -152.53 42.02
N LEU A 12 144.13 -152.12 41.18
CA LEU A 12 144.78 -150.81 41.26
C LEU A 12 143.77 -149.67 41.13
N LEU A 13 142.79 -149.76 40.23
CA LEU A 13 141.73 -148.74 40.12
C LEU A 13 140.85 -148.61 41.38
N ARG A 14 140.76 -149.64 42.23
CA ARG A 14 139.94 -149.64 43.46
C ARG A 14 140.73 -149.25 44.71
N GLU A 15 141.96 -149.75 44.84
CA GLU A 15 142.77 -149.65 46.06
C GLU A 15 143.81 -148.52 45.98
N ASP A 16 144.27 -148.15 44.78
CA ASP A 16 145.29 -147.12 44.56
C ASP A 16 144.63 -145.81 44.09
N GLU A 17 144.82 -144.74 44.87
CA GLU A 17 144.27 -143.42 44.57
C GLU A 17 145.10 -142.68 43.51
N GLU A 18 146.43 -142.77 43.57
CA GLU A 18 147.32 -142.13 42.59
C GLU A 18 147.12 -142.73 41.19
N PHE A 19 147.06 -144.06 41.10
CA PHE A 19 146.82 -144.74 39.83
C PHE A 19 145.44 -144.37 39.25
N ARG A 20 144.41 -144.26 40.10
CA ARG A 20 143.06 -143.85 39.68
C ARG A 20 143.03 -142.41 39.18
N LEU A 21 143.73 -141.49 39.84
CA LEU A 21 143.85 -140.10 39.41
C LEU A 21 144.64 -139.97 38.10
N ALA A 22 145.72 -140.73 37.93
CA ALA A 22 146.50 -140.76 36.69
C ALA A 22 145.68 -141.32 35.51
N VAL A 23 144.90 -142.39 35.73
CA VAL A 23 143.97 -142.93 34.73
C VAL A 23 142.83 -141.95 34.43
N MET A 24 142.28 -141.26 35.44
CA MET A 24 141.29 -140.19 35.25
C MET A 24 141.84 -139.03 34.40
N GLY A 25 143.13 -138.68 34.57
CA GLY A 25 143.83 -137.70 33.74
C GLY A 25 144.01 -138.18 32.30
N LEU A 26 144.54 -139.40 32.09
CA LEU A 26 144.80 -139.98 30.75
C LEU A 26 143.53 -140.26 29.94
N LEU A 27 142.39 -140.53 30.61
CA LEU A 27 141.09 -140.72 29.96
C LEU A 27 140.30 -139.40 29.80
N GLY A 28 140.88 -138.25 30.15
CA GLY A 28 140.24 -136.94 29.99
C GLY A 28 139.05 -136.69 30.94
N TYR A 29 138.92 -137.46 32.04
CA TYR A 29 137.82 -137.31 32.98
C TYR A 29 137.80 -135.92 33.66
N SER A 30 138.99 -135.32 33.87
CA SER A 30 139.10 -133.96 34.43
C SER A 30 138.53 -132.90 33.50
N ASP A 31 138.72 -133.03 32.18
CA ASP A 31 138.16 -132.13 31.16
C ASP A 31 136.64 -132.29 31.07
N VAL A 32 136.15 -133.53 31.17
CA VAL A 32 134.71 -133.83 31.20
C VAL A 32 134.07 -133.23 32.45
N LYS A 33 134.66 -133.41 33.64
CA LYS A 33 134.15 -132.81 34.88
C LYS A 33 134.10 -131.28 34.81
N SER A 34 135.16 -130.65 34.32
CA SER A 34 135.21 -129.19 34.15
C SER A 34 134.16 -128.68 33.15
N SER A 35 133.90 -129.44 32.08
CA SER A 35 132.85 -129.13 31.11
C SER A 35 131.46 -129.30 31.71
N VAL A 36 131.26 -130.32 32.55
CA VAL A 36 130.02 -130.51 33.32
C VAL A 36 129.81 -129.37 34.31
N ASP A 37 130.84 -128.93 35.04
CA ASP A 37 130.74 -127.82 35.99
C ASP A 37 130.37 -126.50 35.27
N ARG A 38 130.98 -126.22 34.10
CA ARG A 38 130.59 -125.07 33.25
C ARG A 38 129.16 -125.19 32.74
N LEU A 39 128.72 -126.39 32.38
CA LEU A 39 127.32 -126.62 31.99
C LEU A 39 126.38 -126.38 33.17
N VAL A 40 126.72 -126.80 34.39
CA VAL A 40 125.93 -126.53 35.59
C VAL A 40 125.84 -125.03 35.86
N GLU A 41 126.95 -124.28 35.73
CA GLU A 41 126.94 -122.82 35.84
C GLU A 41 126.06 -122.17 34.77
N ALA A 42 126.20 -122.57 33.50
CA ALA A 42 125.39 -122.06 32.41
C ALA A 42 123.88 -122.37 32.61
N VAL A 43 123.56 -123.57 33.09
CA VAL A 43 122.18 -123.98 33.45
C VAL A 43 121.64 -123.15 34.61
N ASN A 44 122.47 -122.84 35.62
CA ASN A 44 122.06 -121.99 36.73
C ASN A 44 121.81 -120.54 36.29
N GLU A 45 122.64 -119.98 35.41
CA GLU A 45 122.40 -118.65 34.84
C GLU A 45 121.16 -118.62 33.95
N LEU A 46 120.95 -119.65 33.11
CA LEU A 46 119.72 -119.80 32.34
C LEU A 46 118.49 -119.91 33.25
N THR A 47 118.59 -120.63 34.37
CA THR A 47 117.50 -120.75 35.35
C THR A 47 117.15 -119.39 35.97
N ARG A 48 118.15 -118.56 36.28
CA ARG A 48 117.92 -117.19 36.77
C ARG A 48 117.30 -116.29 35.70
N ALA A 49 117.78 -116.38 34.46
CA ALA A 49 117.22 -115.63 33.34
C ALA A 49 115.75 -116.02 33.08
N ILE A 50 115.43 -117.32 33.15
CA ILE A 50 114.07 -117.84 33.03
C ILE A 50 113.18 -117.27 34.14
N LYS A 51 113.63 -117.26 35.40
CA LYS A 51 112.88 -116.65 36.51
C LYS A 51 112.64 -115.15 36.29
N SER A 52 113.65 -114.41 35.83
CA SER A 52 113.50 -112.99 35.54
C SER A 52 112.53 -112.72 34.39
N HIS A 53 112.55 -113.57 33.35
CA HIS A 53 111.57 -113.48 32.27
C HIS A 53 110.16 -113.82 32.72
N ASP A 54 109.98 -114.79 33.63
CA ASP A 54 108.69 -115.13 34.23
C ASP A 54 108.12 -113.96 35.05
N GLU A 55 108.96 -113.30 35.84
CA GLU A 55 108.58 -112.06 36.55
C GLU A 55 108.23 -110.91 35.60
N ARG A 56 108.89 -110.81 34.44
CA ARG A 56 108.55 -109.81 33.42
C ARG A 56 107.25 -110.16 32.70
N LEU A 57 107.01 -111.45 32.43
CA LEU A 57 105.77 -111.94 31.83
C LEU A 57 104.58 -111.63 32.73
N THR A 58 104.65 -111.96 34.02
CA THR A 58 103.58 -111.65 34.98
C THR A 58 103.28 -110.15 35.09
N ARG A 59 104.31 -109.29 35.06
CA ARG A 59 104.11 -107.81 35.01
C ARG A 59 103.45 -107.37 33.71
N LEU A 60 103.85 -107.94 32.57
CA LEU A 60 103.26 -107.63 31.27
C LEU A 60 101.80 -108.10 31.20
N GLU A 61 101.49 -109.28 31.72
CA GLU A 61 100.11 -109.80 31.82
C GLU A 61 99.24 -108.84 32.64
N THR A 62 99.74 -108.36 33.78
CA THR A 62 99.03 -107.39 34.62
C THR A 62 98.78 -106.07 33.88
N ALA A 63 99.80 -105.52 33.20
CA ALA A 63 99.68 -104.29 32.43
C ALA A 63 98.72 -104.43 31.25
N VAL A 64 98.72 -105.58 30.56
CA VAL A 64 97.76 -105.89 29.49
C VAL A 64 96.35 -105.98 30.04
N GLU A 65 96.15 -106.55 31.23
CA GLU A 65 94.83 -106.60 31.86
C GLU A 65 94.32 -105.18 32.22
N GLU A 66 95.18 -104.32 32.77
CA GLU A 66 94.86 -102.92 33.05
C GLU A 66 94.54 -102.12 31.78
N LEU A 67 95.34 -102.27 30.73
CA LEU A 67 95.06 -101.65 29.43
C LEU A 67 93.74 -102.14 28.85
N THR A 68 93.42 -103.43 28.99
CA THR A 68 92.14 -103.98 28.54
C THR A 68 90.96 -103.34 29.29
N LYS A 69 91.10 -103.11 30.61
CA LYS A 69 90.08 -102.39 31.40
C LYS A 69 89.95 -100.93 30.96
N ALA A 70 91.05 -100.23 30.72
CA ALA A 70 91.05 -98.86 30.25
C ALA A 70 90.40 -98.71 28.85
N VAL A 71 90.71 -99.63 27.92
CA VAL A 71 90.10 -99.67 26.59
C VAL A 71 88.59 -99.85 26.70
N ARG A 72 88.10 -100.78 27.51
CA ARG A 72 86.64 -100.94 27.75
C ARG A 72 85.99 -99.69 28.30
N ALA A 73 86.63 -99.02 29.27
CA ALA A 73 86.11 -97.76 29.82
C ALA A 73 86.08 -96.62 28.76
N HIS A 74 87.05 -96.60 27.84
CA HIS A 74 87.04 -95.67 26.72
C HIS A 74 85.96 -95.98 25.69
N GLU A 75 85.72 -97.27 25.38
CA GLU A 75 84.62 -97.71 24.53
C GLU A 75 83.27 -97.26 25.11
N GLU A 76 83.03 -97.45 26.42
CA GLU A 76 81.82 -96.97 27.09
C GLU A 76 81.66 -95.44 27.09
N ARG A 77 82.78 -94.70 27.10
CA ARG A 77 82.74 -93.24 26.99
C ARG A 77 82.46 -92.79 25.56
N LEU A 78 83.00 -93.50 24.57
CA LEU A 78 82.74 -93.24 23.16
C LEU A 78 81.26 -93.43 22.83
N THR A 79 80.64 -94.53 23.28
CA THR A 79 79.20 -94.76 23.07
C THR A 79 78.34 -93.65 23.70
N LYS A 80 78.68 -93.18 24.91
CA LYS A 80 77.99 -92.04 25.53
C LYS A 80 78.17 -90.73 24.77
N VAL A 81 79.32 -90.52 24.13
CA VAL A 81 79.56 -89.33 23.30
C VAL A 81 78.77 -89.41 22.00
N GLU A 82 78.72 -90.59 21.37
CA GLU A 82 77.89 -90.86 20.20
C GLU A 82 76.41 -90.59 20.49
N ASP A 83 75.87 -91.11 21.60
CA ASP A 83 74.50 -90.84 22.03
C ASP A 83 74.21 -89.34 22.22
N ARG A 84 75.17 -88.60 22.79
CA ARG A 84 75.04 -87.15 22.98
C ARG A 84 75.11 -86.40 21.65
N LEU A 85 75.96 -86.83 20.73
CA LEU A 85 76.06 -86.25 19.39
C LEU A 85 74.74 -86.44 18.64
N SER A 86 74.16 -87.65 18.64
CA SER A 86 72.87 -87.90 17.99
C SER A 86 71.73 -87.05 18.57
N ARG A 87 71.72 -86.81 19.89
CA ARG A 87 70.73 -85.90 20.51
C ARG A 87 70.94 -84.45 20.10
N ILE A 88 72.19 -84.00 20.00
CA ILE A 88 72.51 -82.64 19.54
C ILE A 88 72.13 -82.46 18.08
N GLU A 89 72.40 -83.45 17.22
CA GLU A 89 71.99 -83.44 15.81
C GLU A 89 70.48 -83.31 15.68
N ALA A 90 69.70 -84.09 16.45
CA ALA A 90 68.25 -83.99 16.45
C ALA A 90 67.74 -82.61 16.92
N ALA A 91 68.36 -82.03 17.96
CA ALA A 91 68.00 -80.69 18.45
C ALA A 91 68.36 -79.60 17.42
N ILE A 92 69.49 -79.73 16.72
CA ILE A 92 69.89 -78.81 15.64
C ILE A 92 68.89 -78.87 14.49
N GLU A 93 68.43 -80.07 14.11
CA GLU A 93 67.39 -80.19 13.09
C GLU A 93 66.08 -79.52 13.49
N GLU A 94 65.64 -79.68 14.75
CA GLU A 94 64.43 -79.06 15.27
C GLU A 94 64.56 -77.52 15.28
N LEU A 95 65.68 -76.98 15.76
CA LEU A 95 65.96 -75.55 15.72
C LEU A 95 65.99 -75.02 14.28
N THR A 96 66.56 -75.78 13.35
CA THR A 96 66.57 -75.41 11.93
C THR A 96 65.15 -75.32 11.36
N ARG A 97 64.27 -76.26 11.72
CA ARG A 97 62.85 -76.20 11.32
C ARG A 97 62.14 -75.01 11.94
N ALA A 98 62.39 -74.72 13.23
CA ALA A 98 61.80 -73.57 13.92
C ALA A 98 62.24 -72.23 13.32
N VAL A 99 63.52 -72.08 12.98
CA VAL A 99 64.05 -70.87 12.32
C VAL A 99 63.37 -70.66 10.97
N LYS A 100 63.25 -71.70 10.13
CA LYS A 100 62.53 -71.60 8.85
C LYS A 100 61.07 -71.17 9.03
N ALA A 101 60.37 -71.74 10.03
CA ALA A 101 58.99 -71.35 10.32
C ALA A 101 58.88 -69.89 10.82
N HIS A 102 59.88 -69.39 11.54
CA HIS A 102 59.94 -67.98 11.94
C HIS A 102 60.19 -67.05 10.76
N ASP A 103 61.08 -67.42 9.83
CA ASP A 103 61.31 -66.64 8.59
C ASP A 103 60.04 -66.54 7.74
N GLU A 104 59.30 -67.64 7.60
CA GLU A 104 57.99 -67.64 6.92
C GLU A 104 56.94 -66.76 7.64
N ARG A 105 57.00 -66.65 8.97
CA ARG A 105 56.12 -65.76 9.73
C ARG A 105 56.54 -64.29 9.59
N LEU A 106 57.85 -64.01 9.57
CA LEU A 106 58.38 -62.66 9.37
C LEU A 106 57.99 -62.12 8.00
N THR A 107 58.18 -62.90 6.94
CA THR A 107 57.78 -62.51 5.58
C THR A 107 56.28 -62.22 5.46
N LYS A 108 55.43 -63.02 6.12
CA LYS A 108 53.97 -62.76 6.19
C LYS A 108 53.66 -61.47 6.95
N LEU A 109 54.36 -61.20 8.05
CA LEU A 109 54.19 -59.98 8.83
C LEU A 109 54.63 -58.74 8.05
N GLU A 110 55.76 -58.81 7.34
CA GLU A 110 56.25 -57.72 6.49
C GLU A 110 55.23 -57.36 5.41
N SER A 111 54.66 -58.36 4.73
CA SER A 111 53.60 -58.14 3.74
C SER A 111 52.34 -57.51 4.38
N ALA A 112 51.91 -57.98 5.56
CA ALA A 112 50.77 -57.41 6.25
C ALA A 112 51.01 -55.94 6.68
N VAL A 113 52.22 -55.61 7.13
CA VAL A 113 52.62 -54.24 7.50
C VAL A 113 52.63 -53.34 6.27
N GLU A 114 53.08 -53.82 5.12
CA GLU A 114 53.05 -53.07 3.87
C GLU A 114 51.60 -52.74 3.45
N GLU A 115 50.70 -53.72 3.52
CA GLU A 115 49.27 -53.51 3.20
C GLU A 115 48.59 -52.56 4.19
N LEU A 116 48.87 -52.67 5.49
CA LEU A 116 48.40 -51.71 6.49
C LEU A 116 48.92 -50.30 6.20
N THR A 117 50.17 -50.16 5.79
CA THR A 117 50.75 -48.86 5.43
C THR A 117 50.04 -48.23 4.23
N LYS A 118 49.70 -49.04 3.20
CA LYS A 118 48.90 -48.58 2.06
C LYS A 118 47.49 -48.15 2.50
N ALA A 119 46.84 -48.94 3.36
CA ALA A 119 45.52 -48.63 3.88
C ALA A 119 45.50 -47.33 4.69
N VAL A 120 46.50 -47.10 5.55
CA VAL A 120 46.64 -45.85 6.33
C VAL A 120 46.76 -44.65 5.41
N LYS A 121 47.63 -44.69 4.39
CA LYS A 121 47.75 -43.60 3.41
C LYS A 121 46.44 -43.31 2.68
N ALA A 122 45.72 -44.35 2.27
CA ALA A 122 44.41 -44.19 1.63
C ALA A 122 43.37 -43.56 2.58
N HIS A 123 43.44 -43.87 3.88
CA HIS A 123 42.58 -43.24 4.88
C HIS A 123 42.95 -41.77 5.14
N GLU A 124 44.23 -41.43 5.16
CA GLU A 124 44.70 -40.03 5.26
C GLU A 124 44.18 -39.20 4.07
N GLU A 125 44.28 -39.72 2.84
CA GLU A 125 43.73 -39.04 1.65
C GLU A 125 42.19 -38.90 1.69
N ARG A 126 41.50 -39.84 2.33
CA ARG A 126 40.05 -39.74 2.51
C ARG A 126 39.70 -38.70 3.57
N LEU A 127 40.49 -38.59 4.63
CA LEU A 127 40.30 -37.60 5.68
C LEU A 127 40.48 -36.18 5.14
N THR A 128 41.54 -35.92 4.37
CA THR A 128 41.75 -34.61 3.73
C THR A 128 40.59 -34.22 2.82
N LYS A 129 40.06 -35.17 2.02
CA LYS A 129 38.86 -34.93 1.20
C LYS A 129 37.61 -34.65 2.04
N VAL A 130 37.49 -35.23 3.23
CA VAL A 130 36.37 -34.94 4.15
C VAL A 130 36.52 -33.55 4.74
N GLU A 131 37.72 -33.15 5.15
CA GLU A 131 38.03 -31.80 5.65
C GLU A 131 37.72 -30.72 4.59
N ASP A 132 38.10 -30.95 3.34
CA ASP A 132 37.76 -30.07 2.20
C ASP A 132 36.25 -29.95 1.97
N ARG A 133 35.50 -31.04 2.17
CA ARG A 133 34.03 -31.03 2.06
C ARG A 133 33.40 -30.30 3.23
N LEU A 134 33.95 -30.45 4.44
CA LEU A 134 33.45 -29.81 5.65
C LEU A 134 33.61 -28.29 5.54
N THR A 135 34.78 -27.81 5.15
CA THR A 135 35.05 -26.38 4.92
C THR A 135 34.15 -25.78 3.84
N ARG A 136 33.87 -26.52 2.74
CA ARG A 136 32.88 -26.07 1.73
C ARG A 136 31.47 -25.98 2.30
N LEU A 137 31.06 -26.93 3.14
CA LEU A 137 29.75 -26.90 3.79
C LEU A 137 29.64 -25.75 4.78
N GLU A 138 30.67 -25.47 5.57
CA GLU A 138 30.73 -24.33 6.48
C GLU A 138 30.52 -23.00 5.73
N ASN A 139 31.24 -22.80 4.63
CA ASN A 139 31.08 -21.62 3.78
C ASN A 139 29.66 -21.52 3.19
N ALA A 140 29.08 -22.64 2.74
CA ALA A 140 27.72 -22.65 2.21
C ALA A 140 26.67 -22.32 3.29
N VAL A 141 26.85 -22.80 4.51
CA VAL A 141 25.99 -22.47 5.67
C VAL A 141 26.11 -20.98 6.03
N GLU A 142 27.30 -20.40 5.98
CA GLU A 142 27.50 -18.96 6.22
C GLU A 142 26.75 -18.11 5.19
N GLU A 143 26.85 -18.45 3.90
CA GLU A 143 26.13 -17.76 2.83
C GLU A 143 24.61 -17.92 2.94
N LEU A 144 24.12 -19.11 3.29
CA LEU A 144 22.70 -19.32 3.57
C LEU A 144 22.23 -18.47 4.76
N THR A 145 23.05 -18.32 5.80
CA THR A 145 22.75 -17.48 6.96
C THR A 145 22.61 -16.00 6.56
N LYS A 146 23.51 -15.50 5.71
CA LYS A 146 23.42 -14.13 5.15
C LYS A 146 22.16 -13.95 4.29
N ALA A 147 21.83 -14.94 3.46
CA ALA A 147 20.63 -14.91 2.63
C ALA A 147 19.34 -14.89 3.48
N VAL A 148 19.26 -15.72 4.54
CA VAL A 148 18.13 -15.73 5.48
C VAL A 148 17.95 -14.36 6.13
N LYS A 149 19.02 -13.77 6.66
CA LYS A 149 18.97 -12.42 7.26
C LYS A 149 18.47 -11.35 6.27
N THR A 150 18.91 -11.43 5.01
CA THR A 150 18.44 -10.53 3.95
C THR A 150 16.95 -10.72 3.66
N HIS A 151 16.44 -11.96 3.73
CA HIS A 151 15.03 -12.25 3.58
C HIS A 151 14.18 -11.76 4.76
N GLU A 152 14.68 -11.87 5.99
CA GLU A 152 14.05 -11.28 7.18
C GLU A 152 13.92 -9.76 7.04
N ASP A 153 14.97 -9.06 6.63
CA ASP A 153 14.94 -7.61 6.36
C ASP A 153 13.96 -7.22 5.24
N ARG A 154 13.70 -8.11 4.29
CA ARG A 154 12.72 -7.88 3.23
C ARG A 154 11.29 -8.12 3.74
N LEU A 155 11.09 -9.10 4.61
CA LEU A 155 9.78 -9.39 5.21
C LEU A 155 9.32 -8.25 6.09
N THR A 156 10.20 -7.71 6.95
CA THR A 156 9.88 -6.54 7.78
C THR A 156 9.46 -5.33 6.94
N LYS A 157 10.16 -5.06 5.82
CA LYS A 157 9.76 -4.01 4.87
C LYS A 157 8.40 -4.26 4.20
N VAL A 158 8.03 -5.52 3.98
CA VAL A 158 6.71 -5.89 3.43
C VAL A 158 5.63 -5.68 4.48
N GLU A 159 5.87 -6.05 5.74
CA GLU A 159 4.98 -5.81 6.87
C GLU A 159 4.70 -4.30 7.03
N ASP A 160 5.74 -3.47 7.04
CA ASP A 160 5.61 -2.01 7.09
C ASP A 160 4.73 -1.45 5.95
N ARG A 161 4.89 -2.00 4.73
CA ARG A 161 4.09 -1.58 3.56
C ARG A 161 2.64 -2.02 3.69
N LEU A 162 2.38 -3.21 4.24
CA LEU A 162 1.03 -3.70 4.50
C LEU A 162 0.32 -2.80 5.52
N THR A 163 0.97 -2.47 6.64
CA THR A 163 0.40 -1.55 7.63
C THR A 163 0.09 -0.17 7.05
N ARG A 164 0.94 0.36 6.16
CA ARG A 164 0.65 1.62 5.45
C ARG A 164 -0.55 1.51 4.52
N LEU A 165 -0.70 0.38 3.82
CA LEU A 165 -1.85 0.12 2.94
C LEU A 165 -3.14 -0.03 3.75
N GLU A 166 -3.10 -0.74 4.88
CA GLU A 166 -4.24 -0.88 5.79
C GLU A 166 -4.74 0.49 6.26
N ASN A 167 -3.83 1.36 6.72
CA ASN A 167 -4.17 2.72 7.12
C ASN A 167 -4.76 3.54 5.95
N ALA A 168 -4.19 3.41 4.75
CA ALA A 168 -4.71 4.12 3.56
C ALA A 168 -6.12 3.65 3.18
N VAL A 169 -6.39 2.35 3.28
CA VAL A 169 -7.73 1.78 3.05
C VAL A 169 -8.73 2.28 4.09
N GLU A 170 -8.32 2.39 5.37
CA GLU A 170 -9.17 2.95 6.43
C GLU A 170 -9.55 4.41 6.13
N GLU A 171 -8.58 5.23 5.72
CA GLU A 171 -8.83 6.64 5.36
C GLU A 171 -9.72 6.77 4.12
N LEU A 172 -9.50 5.95 3.08
CA LEU A 172 -10.40 5.90 1.93
C LEU A 172 -11.82 5.49 2.34
N THR A 173 -11.97 4.54 3.27
CA THR A 173 -13.27 4.13 3.79
C THR A 173 -13.99 5.29 4.49
N LYS A 174 -13.27 6.09 5.29
CA LYS A 174 -13.82 7.30 5.93
C LYS A 174 -14.23 8.35 4.88
N ALA A 175 -13.39 8.57 3.86
CA ALA A 175 -13.67 9.52 2.78
C ALA A 175 -14.92 9.13 1.98
N VAL A 176 -15.07 7.85 1.63
CA VAL A 176 -16.26 7.32 0.94
C VAL A 176 -17.51 7.56 1.78
N ARG A 177 -17.49 7.24 3.08
CA ARG A 177 -18.63 7.50 3.98
C ARG A 177 -19.01 8.99 4.02
N SER A 178 -18.02 9.88 4.08
CA SER A 178 -18.28 11.33 4.03
C SER A 178 -18.90 11.77 2.70
N HIS A 179 -18.46 11.18 1.58
CA HIS A 179 -19.06 11.44 0.27
C HIS A 179 -20.50 10.93 0.18
N GLU A 180 -20.80 9.75 0.71
CA GLU A 180 -22.17 9.22 0.79
C GLU A 180 -23.09 10.16 1.58
N GLU A 181 -22.66 10.65 2.74
CA GLU A 181 -23.43 11.63 3.53
C GLU A 181 -23.66 12.94 2.77
N ARG A 182 -22.66 13.41 2.01
CA ARG A 182 -22.79 14.62 1.19
C ARG A 182 -23.77 14.41 0.04
N LEU A 183 -23.75 13.24 -0.60
CA LEU A 183 -24.68 12.89 -1.68
C LEU A 183 -26.11 12.84 -1.15
N ALA A 184 -26.35 12.22 0.00
CA ALA A 184 -27.67 12.21 0.64
C ALA A 184 -28.21 13.63 0.92
N LYS A 185 -27.35 14.56 1.37
CA LYS A 185 -27.73 15.97 1.55
C LYS A 185 -28.03 16.68 0.22
N VAL A 186 -27.33 16.33 -0.87
CA VAL A 186 -27.61 16.88 -2.20
C VAL A 186 -28.95 16.37 -2.72
N GLU A 187 -29.24 15.08 -2.56
CA GLU A 187 -30.54 14.49 -2.91
C GLU A 187 -31.69 15.19 -2.17
N GLU A 188 -31.58 15.39 -0.85
CA GLU A 188 -32.60 16.10 -0.07
C GLU A 188 -32.82 17.54 -0.58
N ARG A 189 -31.73 18.25 -0.93
CA ARG A 189 -31.81 19.60 -1.51
C ARG A 189 -32.48 19.58 -2.88
N LEU A 190 -32.21 18.59 -3.70
CA LEU A 190 -32.81 18.45 -5.02
C LEU A 190 -34.33 18.24 -4.89
N THR A 191 -34.76 17.34 -4.01
CA THR A 191 -36.19 17.14 -3.70
C THR A 191 -36.87 18.43 -3.22
N LYS A 192 -36.19 19.25 -2.41
CA LYS A 192 -36.72 20.57 -2.01
C LYS A 192 -36.85 21.54 -3.19
N VAL A 193 -35.88 21.53 -4.12
CA VAL A 193 -35.93 22.36 -5.34
C VAL A 193 -37.07 21.92 -6.25
N GLU A 194 -37.23 20.61 -6.49
CA GLU A 194 -38.34 20.06 -7.27
C GLU A 194 -39.69 20.50 -6.71
N ASN A 195 -39.89 20.35 -5.39
CA ASN A 195 -41.12 20.80 -4.72
C ASN A 195 -41.37 22.31 -4.88
N ARG A 196 -40.33 23.14 -4.85
CA ARG A 196 -40.44 24.59 -5.09
C ARG A 196 -40.81 24.89 -6.54
N LEU A 197 -40.25 24.15 -7.49
CA LEU A 197 -40.56 24.30 -8.91
C LEU A 197 -42.03 23.98 -9.16
N THR A 198 -42.54 22.88 -8.63
CA THR A 198 -43.97 22.54 -8.76
C THR A 198 -44.89 23.59 -8.13
N ARG A 199 -44.47 24.22 -7.03
CA ARG A 199 -45.24 25.34 -6.44
C ARG A 199 -45.22 26.58 -7.33
N LEU A 200 -44.08 26.90 -7.93
CA LEU A 200 -43.95 28.03 -8.85
C LEU A 200 -44.77 27.80 -10.13
N GLU A 201 -44.77 26.59 -10.68
CA GLU A 201 -45.60 26.22 -11.83
C GLU A 201 -47.09 26.49 -11.55
N ARG A 202 -47.60 26.05 -10.39
CA ARG A 202 -48.99 26.35 -9.99
C ARG A 202 -49.24 27.85 -9.81
N ALA A 203 -48.30 28.58 -9.21
CA ALA A 203 -48.44 30.03 -9.02
C ALA A 203 -48.49 30.78 -10.37
N VAL A 204 -47.68 30.36 -11.35
CA VAL A 204 -47.70 30.92 -12.71
C VAL A 204 -49.01 30.60 -13.40
N GLU A 205 -49.56 29.39 -13.24
CA GLU A 205 -50.87 29.04 -13.79
C GLU A 205 -51.99 29.93 -13.22
N GLU A 206 -52.01 30.15 -11.90
CA GLU A 206 -52.99 31.02 -11.24
C GLU A 206 -52.84 32.48 -11.65
N LEU A 207 -51.61 33.00 -11.77
CA LEU A 207 -51.36 34.33 -12.30
C LEU A 207 -51.86 34.46 -13.74
N THR A 208 -51.68 33.44 -14.56
CA THR A 208 -52.17 33.42 -15.95
C THR A 208 -53.70 33.51 -16.00
N LYS A 209 -54.40 32.79 -15.12
CA LYS A 209 -55.87 32.89 -14.97
C LYS A 209 -56.30 34.29 -14.50
N ALA A 210 -55.59 34.85 -13.52
CA ALA A 210 -55.88 36.18 -13.00
C ALA A 210 -55.70 37.28 -14.07
N VAL A 211 -54.63 37.20 -14.87
CA VAL A 211 -54.39 38.12 -15.99
C VAL A 211 -55.52 38.06 -17.02
N ARG A 212 -55.94 36.85 -17.45
CA ARG A 212 -57.12 36.70 -18.35
C ARG A 212 -58.38 37.35 -17.78
N SER A 213 -58.66 37.13 -16.49
CA SER A 213 -59.82 37.74 -15.84
C SER A 213 -59.72 39.28 -15.82
N HIS A 214 -58.53 39.84 -15.62
CA HIS A 214 -58.31 41.28 -15.67
C HIS A 214 -58.48 41.84 -17.08
N GLU A 215 -57.99 41.15 -18.11
CA GLU A 215 -58.23 41.53 -19.51
C GLU A 215 -59.73 41.58 -19.83
N GLU A 216 -60.52 40.58 -19.43
CA GLU A 216 -61.98 40.58 -19.61
C GLU A 216 -62.67 41.75 -18.89
N ARG A 217 -62.19 42.10 -17.69
CA ARG A 217 -62.70 43.24 -16.91
C ARG A 217 -62.37 44.57 -17.59
N LEU A 218 -61.15 44.73 -18.12
CA LEU A 218 -60.74 45.92 -18.86
C LEU A 218 -61.61 46.12 -20.09
N THR A 219 -61.81 45.08 -20.91
CA THR A 219 -62.72 45.11 -22.06
C THR A 219 -64.16 45.49 -21.67
N ARG A 220 -64.60 45.13 -20.46
CA ARG A 220 -65.91 45.55 -19.94
C ARG A 220 -65.93 47.03 -19.53
N ILE A 221 -64.85 47.52 -18.91
CA ILE A 221 -64.71 48.93 -18.52
C ILE A 221 -64.66 49.82 -19.76
N GLU A 222 -63.86 49.46 -20.76
CA GLU A 222 -63.77 50.18 -22.03
C GLU A 222 -65.15 50.35 -22.68
N ARG A 223 -65.93 49.28 -22.76
CA ARG A 223 -67.33 49.34 -23.26
C ARG A 223 -68.21 50.28 -22.45
N LYS A 224 -68.04 50.32 -21.12
CA LYS A 224 -68.77 51.25 -20.26
C LYS A 224 -68.34 52.70 -20.48
N MET A 225 -67.05 52.98 -20.65
CA MET A 225 -66.54 54.32 -20.94
C MET A 225 -67.10 54.86 -22.25
N VAL A 226 -67.08 54.06 -23.32
CA VAL A 226 -67.72 54.42 -24.60
C VAL A 226 -69.19 54.79 -24.41
N ASN A 227 -69.92 54.09 -23.54
CA ASN A 227 -71.31 54.41 -23.26
C ASN A 227 -71.47 55.71 -22.45
N VAL A 228 -70.58 55.98 -21.49
CA VAL A 228 -70.56 57.23 -20.72
C VAL A 228 -70.26 58.42 -21.64
N GLU A 229 -69.27 58.31 -22.52
CA GLU A 229 -68.95 59.34 -23.52
C GLU A 229 -70.18 59.67 -24.39
N ARG A 230 -70.87 58.65 -24.92
CA ARG A 230 -72.11 58.85 -25.69
C ARG A 230 -73.20 59.57 -24.89
N ARG A 231 -73.31 59.32 -23.58
CA ARG A 231 -74.29 59.99 -22.72
C ARG A 231 -73.91 61.45 -22.50
N LEU A 232 -72.64 61.75 -22.24
CA LEU A 232 -72.15 63.12 -22.08
C LEU A 232 -72.41 63.95 -23.34
N SER A 233 -72.11 63.44 -24.53
CA SER A 233 -72.39 64.16 -25.78
C SER A 233 -73.88 64.45 -26.02
N ARG A 234 -74.81 63.67 -25.43
CA ARG A 234 -76.25 63.96 -25.50
C ARG A 234 -76.64 65.09 -24.54
N ILE A 235 -76.06 65.10 -23.34
CA ILE A 235 -76.29 66.14 -22.33
C ILE A 235 -75.81 67.49 -22.86
N GLU A 236 -74.62 67.55 -23.46
CA GLU A 236 -74.06 68.76 -24.07
C GLU A 236 -75.05 69.38 -25.08
N ARG A 237 -75.57 68.59 -26.04
CA ARG A 237 -76.57 69.06 -27.01
C ARG A 237 -77.86 69.57 -26.37
N THR A 238 -78.27 69.01 -25.23
CA THR A 238 -79.48 69.44 -24.53
C THR A 238 -79.28 70.79 -23.85
N LEU A 239 -78.10 71.02 -23.27
CA LEU A 239 -77.75 72.30 -22.64
C LEU A 239 -77.70 73.45 -23.67
N ASP A 240 -77.13 73.18 -24.85
CA ASP A 240 -77.07 74.17 -25.94
C ASP A 240 -78.49 74.61 -26.36
N ASN A 241 -79.42 73.66 -26.54
CA ASN A 241 -80.80 73.97 -26.95
C ASN A 241 -81.58 74.80 -25.93
N ILE A 242 -81.42 74.53 -24.62
CA ILE A 242 -82.13 75.27 -23.56
C ILE A 242 -81.68 76.73 -23.52
N THR A 243 -80.40 76.99 -23.76
CA THR A 243 -79.83 78.35 -23.70
C THR A 243 -80.43 79.25 -24.78
N ILE A 244 -80.55 78.73 -26.01
CA ILE A 244 -81.18 79.46 -27.14
C ILE A 244 -82.64 79.82 -26.82
N SER A 245 -83.41 78.89 -26.26
CA SER A 245 -84.82 79.11 -25.95
C SER A 245 -85.05 80.25 -24.94
N LEU A 246 -84.12 80.44 -24.00
CA LEU A 246 -84.24 81.47 -22.98
C LEU A 246 -84.04 82.89 -23.56
N GLU A 247 -83.15 83.02 -24.53
CA GLU A 247 -82.88 84.28 -25.23
C GLU A 247 -84.06 84.69 -26.13
N ASP A 248 -84.65 83.73 -26.82
CA ASP A 248 -85.84 83.95 -27.66
C ASP A 248 -87.04 84.44 -26.82
N GLU A 249 -87.30 83.80 -25.69
CA GLU A 249 -88.39 84.17 -24.77
C GLU A 249 -88.23 85.59 -24.23
N ALA A 250 -87.01 85.94 -23.81
CA ALA A 250 -86.70 87.27 -23.33
C ALA A 250 -86.94 88.35 -24.39
N ASN A 251 -86.47 88.11 -25.63
CA ASN A 251 -86.68 89.02 -26.75
C ASN A 251 -88.18 89.20 -27.06
N TYR A 252 -88.96 88.11 -27.05
CA TYR A 252 -90.40 88.19 -27.25
C TYR A 252 -91.08 89.11 -26.20
N MET A 253 -90.76 88.93 -24.93
CA MET A 253 -91.36 89.71 -23.85
C MET A 253 -91.02 91.19 -23.90
N VAL A 254 -89.76 91.53 -24.18
CA VAL A 254 -89.33 92.92 -24.36
C VAL A 254 -90.17 93.61 -25.43
N GLN A 255 -90.31 92.96 -26.59
CA GLN A 255 -91.07 93.50 -27.72
C GLN A 255 -92.56 93.64 -27.37
N TYR A 256 -93.16 92.64 -26.73
CA TYR A 256 -94.56 92.64 -26.33
C TYR A 256 -94.89 93.79 -25.37
N LEU A 257 -94.07 93.97 -24.34
CA LEU A 257 -94.30 94.97 -23.29
C LEU A 257 -94.04 96.41 -23.78
N LEU A 258 -93.10 96.60 -24.72
CA LEU A 258 -92.93 97.90 -25.38
C LEU A 258 -94.10 98.22 -26.31
N LYS A 259 -94.61 97.22 -27.02
CA LYS A 259 -95.77 97.37 -27.92
C LYS A 259 -97.03 97.83 -27.18
N GLN A 260 -97.27 97.30 -25.97
CA GLN A 260 -98.38 97.78 -25.12
C GLN A 260 -98.26 99.26 -24.73
N ARG A 261 -97.04 99.81 -24.75
CA ARG A 261 -96.75 101.22 -24.45
C ARG A 261 -96.68 102.09 -25.71
N GLY A 262 -97.11 101.56 -26.86
CA GLY A 262 -97.13 102.26 -28.14
C GLY A 262 -95.78 102.24 -28.89
N ILE A 263 -94.75 101.56 -28.37
CA ILE A 263 -93.42 101.50 -28.96
C ILE A 263 -93.26 100.15 -29.68
N VAL A 264 -93.11 100.16 -31.00
CA VAL A 264 -92.98 98.92 -31.78
C VAL A 264 -91.53 98.72 -32.20
N VAL A 265 -90.82 97.92 -31.41
CA VAL A 265 -89.41 97.58 -31.66
C VAL A 265 -89.28 96.08 -31.91
N LYS A 266 -88.43 95.69 -32.86
CA LYS A 266 -87.97 94.30 -32.99
C LYS A 266 -86.61 94.17 -32.30
N THR A 267 -86.48 93.23 -31.38
CA THR A 267 -85.23 92.96 -30.68
C THR A 267 -84.66 91.59 -31.05
N SER A 268 -83.34 91.48 -31.06
CA SER A 268 -82.62 90.22 -31.19
C SER A 268 -81.26 90.35 -30.52
N GLY A 269 -80.54 89.23 -30.39
CA GLY A 269 -79.12 89.27 -30.02
C GLY A 269 -78.32 90.13 -31.01
N ILE A 270 -77.32 90.84 -30.52
CA ILE A 270 -76.37 91.60 -31.34
C ILE A 270 -74.95 91.45 -30.80
N PHE A 271 -74.00 91.39 -31.75
CA PHE A 271 -72.59 91.56 -31.46
C PHE A 271 -72.14 92.93 -31.95
N PHE A 272 -71.63 93.75 -31.03
CA PHE A 272 -70.93 94.99 -31.39
C PHE A 272 -69.47 94.69 -31.77
N ASP A 273 -68.83 93.78 -31.04
CA ASP A 273 -67.54 93.17 -31.34
C ASP A 273 -67.41 91.82 -30.58
N SER A 274 -66.23 91.21 -30.58
CA SER A 274 -65.97 89.95 -29.86
C SER A 274 -66.02 90.03 -28.33
N LYS A 275 -66.14 91.23 -27.75
CA LYS A 275 -66.21 91.48 -26.30
C LYS A 275 -67.57 92.01 -25.84
N TYR A 276 -68.36 92.59 -26.74
CA TYR A 276 -69.64 93.21 -26.45
C TYR A 276 -70.77 92.54 -27.22
N GLU A 277 -71.29 91.47 -26.64
CA GLU A 277 -72.51 90.79 -27.06
C GLU A 277 -73.68 91.19 -26.15
N PHE A 278 -74.86 91.39 -26.71
CA PHE A 278 -76.08 91.62 -25.96
C PHE A 278 -77.16 90.71 -26.49
N ASP A 279 -77.85 90.05 -25.56
CA ASP A 279 -78.87 89.05 -25.85
C ASP A 279 -80.16 89.72 -26.38
N ILE A 280 -80.35 91.01 -26.06
CA ILE A 280 -81.50 91.82 -26.49
C ILE A 280 -80.98 93.14 -27.05
N TYR A 281 -81.32 93.46 -28.29
CA TYR A 281 -81.02 94.76 -28.89
C TYR A 281 -81.99 95.12 -30.02
N GLY A 282 -82.45 96.36 -30.08
CA GLY A 282 -83.27 96.89 -31.18
C GLY A 282 -83.72 98.33 -30.96
N GLY A 283 -84.14 99.05 -32.00
CA GLY A 283 -84.64 100.42 -31.87
C GLY A 283 -85.50 100.85 -33.05
N ASP A 284 -86.38 101.86 -32.86
CA ASP A 284 -87.23 102.41 -33.93
C ASP A 284 -86.85 103.85 -34.36
N GLY A 285 -85.82 104.42 -33.73
CA GLY A 285 -85.36 105.79 -33.96
C GLY A 285 -85.60 106.72 -32.76
N ASP A 286 -86.73 106.56 -32.07
CA ASP A 286 -87.08 107.33 -30.88
C ASP A 286 -86.67 106.62 -29.59
N VAL A 287 -86.51 105.28 -29.65
CA VAL A 287 -86.05 104.44 -28.56
C VAL A 287 -85.03 103.42 -29.05
N THR A 288 -84.01 103.16 -28.21
CA THR A 288 -83.08 102.02 -28.38
C THR A 288 -83.12 101.13 -27.15
N VAL A 289 -83.42 99.86 -27.34
CA VAL A 289 -83.48 98.82 -26.33
C VAL A 289 -82.20 98.00 -26.41
N ILE A 290 -81.55 97.77 -25.27
CA ILE A 290 -80.34 96.95 -25.18
C ILE A 290 -80.30 96.21 -23.85
N GLY A 291 -79.91 94.95 -23.85
CA GLY A 291 -80.03 94.15 -22.65
C GLY A 291 -79.35 92.79 -22.67
N GLU A 292 -79.35 92.17 -21.51
CA GLU A 292 -78.84 90.80 -21.31
C GLU A 292 -79.94 89.90 -20.72
N VAL A 293 -79.80 88.62 -21.03
CA VAL A 293 -80.58 87.48 -20.57
C VAL A 293 -79.69 86.65 -19.65
N LYS A 294 -80.17 86.35 -18.43
CA LYS A 294 -79.43 85.53 -17.47
C LYS A 294 -80.36 84.58 -16.76
N SER A 295 -79.95 83.34 -16.53
CA SER A 295 -80.73 82.44 -15.67
C SER A 295 -80.90 83.00 -14.24
N ARG A 296 -79.90 83.74 -13.74
CA ARG A 296 -79.95 84.42 -12.44
C ARG A 296 -79.31 85.82 -12.51
N ALA A 297 -79.98 86.82 -11.96
CA ALA A 297 -79.49 88.19 -11.87
C ALA A 297 -79.22 88.60 -10.41
N SER A 298 -78.16 89.40 -10.21
CA SER A 298 -77.77 89.97 -8.91
C SER A 298 -77.60 91.49 -9.04
N PRO A 299 -77.46 92.26 -7.94
CA PRO A 299 -77.14 93.69 -8.02
C PRO A 299 -75.87 93.96 -8.86
N ARG A 300 -74.85 93.07 -8.76
CA ARG A 300 -73.64 93.16 -9.58
C ARG A 300 -73.90 92.89 -11.06
N THR A 301 -74.89 92.06 -11.41
CA THR A 301 -75.28 91.81 -12.81
C THR A 301 -75.86 93.09 -13.41
N VAL A 302 -76.74 93.77 -12.70
CA VAL A 302 -77.28 95.08 -13.11
C VAL A 302 -76.15 96.08 -13.32
N GLN A 303 -75.25 96.23 -12.34
CA GLN A 303 -74.11 97.16 -12.45
C GLN A 303 -73.21 96.85 -13.64
N ARG A 304 -72.92 95.57 -13.87
CA ARG A 304 -72.10 95.14 -15.03
C ARG A 304 -72.80 95.44 -16.34
N LEU A 305 -74.09 95.12 -16.47
CA LEU A 305 -74.87 95.42 -17.66
C LEU A 305 -74.86 96.93 -17.96
N VAL A 306 -75.16 97.75 -16.95
CA VAL A 306 -75.18 99.21 -17.10
C VAL A 306 -73.82 99.73 -17.52
N ASN A 307 -72.74 99.28 -16.87
CA ASN A 307 -71.38 99.68 -17.25
C ASN A 307 -71.01 99.22 -18.66
N LYS A 308 -71.47 98.02 -19.06
CA LYS A 308 -71.25 97.47 -20.39
C LYS A 308 -71.99 98.29 -21.45
N VAL A 309 -73.27 98.57 -21.24
CA VAL A 309 -74.07 99.44 -22.13
C VAL A 309 -73.46 100.83 -22.22
N ARG A 310 -73.09 101.47 -21.09
CA ARG A 310 -72.44 102.80 -21.09
C ARG A 310 -71.17 102.84 -21.93
N ARG A 311 -70.33 101.79 -21.84
CA ARG A 311 -69.11 101.69 -22.66
C ARG A 311 -69.42 101.58 -24.14
N VAL A 312 -70.45 100.81 -24.49
CA VAL A 312 -70.85 100.57 -25.88
C VAL A 312 -71.50 101.81 -26.46
N MET A 313 -72.35 102.51 -25.70
CA MET A 313 -72.88 103.83 -26.05
C MET A 313 -71.78 104.86 -26.31
N GLY A 314 -70.72 104.87 -25.48
CA GLY A 314 -69.59 105.77 -25.67
C GLY A 314 -68.74 105.45 -26.91
N LYS A 315 -68.68 104.19 -27.31
CA LYS A 315 -67.89 103.74 -28.47
C LYS A 315 -68.65 103.80 -29.79
N TRP A 316 -69.94 103.48 -29.78
CA TRP A 316 -70.82 103.42 -30.94
C TRP A 316 -72.08 104.25 -30.72
N PRO A 317 -71.95 105.57 -30.50
CA PRO A 317 -73.09 106.43 -30.20
C PRO A 317 -74.13 106.44 -31.34
N GLU A 318 -73.71 106.23 -32.59
CA GLU A 318 -74.59 106.19 -33.77
C GLU A 318 -75.62 105.05 -33.75
N ARG A 319 -75.36 104.01 -32.96
CA ARG A 319 -76.23 102.83 -32.79
C ARG A 319 -77.37 103.10 -31.81
N PHE A 320 -77.22 104.10 -30.95
CA PHE A 320 -78.21 104.45 -29.94
C PHE A 320 -78.96 105.71 -30.36
N LYS A 321 -80.15 105.53 -30.91
CA LYS A 321 -81.04 106.63 -31.32
C LYS A 321 -82.18 106.78 -30.32
N GLY A 322 -82.47 108.03 -29.97
CA GLY A 322 -83.51 108.36 -29.00
C GLY A 322 -83.20 107.88 -27.58
N LYS A 323 -84.23 107.56 -26.80
CA LYS A 323 -84.07 107.18 -25.38
C LYS A 323 -83.59 105.73 -25.26
N VAL A 324 -82.54 105.51 -24.46
CA VAL A 324 -81.97 104.16 -24.27
C VAL A 324 -82.65 103.44 -23.10
N ILE A 325 -83.28 102.31 -23.39
CA ILE A 325 -83.88 101.40 -22.41
C ILE A 325 -82.91 100.23 -22.20
N ILE A 326 -82.34 100.15 -21.01
CA ILE A 326 -81.47 99.04 -20.63
C ILE A 326 -82.34 97.92 -20.04
N VAL A 327 -82.29 96.72 -20.62
CA VAL A 327 -83.08 95.57 -20.18
C VAL A 327 -82.22 94.50 -19.53
N LEU A 328 -82.64 94.01 -18.38
CA LEU A 328 -82.13 92.78 -17.82
C LEU A 328 -83.29 91.80 -17.73
N TYR A 329 -83.28 90.75 -18.54
CA TYR A 329 -84.20 89.64 -18.38
C TYR A 329 -83.53 88.53 -17.58
N CYS A 330 -84.24 87.97 -16.61
CA CYS A 330 -83.77 86.79 -15.91
C CYS A 330 -84.90 85.87 -15.48
N LEU A 331 -84.58 84.58 -15.27
CA LEU A 331 -85.54 83.67 -14.64
C LEU A 331 -85.66 83.93 -13.14
N ARG A 332 -84.61 84.47 -12.51
CA ARG A 332 -84.60 84.75 -11.08
C ARG A 332 -83.71 85.91 -10.70
N ALA A 333 -84.29 86.92 -10.06
CA ALA A 333 -83.59 88.04 -9.46
C ALA A 333 -83.25 87.73 -7.99
N LEU A 334 -82.01 88.00 -7.58
CA LEU A 334 -81.60 87.85 -6.18
C LEU A 334 -82.00 89.07 -5.34
N PRO A 335 -82.08 88.96 -4.00
CA PRO A 335 -82.38 90.08 -3.12
C PRO A 335 -81.52 91.32 -3.42
N GLY A 336 -82.14 92.51 -3.41
CA GLY A 336 -81.51 93.79 -3.76
C GLY A 336 -81.34 94.05 -5.27
N THR A 337 -81.60 93.06 -6.15
CA THR A 337 -81.43 93.26 -7.61
C THR A 337 -82.49 94.21 -8.18
N VAL A 338 -83.74 94.09 -7.72
CA VAL A 338 -84.84 94.97 -8.14
C VAL A 338 -84.56 96.41 -7.72
N GLU A 339 -84.09 96.60 -6.48
CA GLU A 339 -83.70 97.90 -5.95
C GLU A 339 -82.54 98.51 -6.75
N GLU A 340 -81.50 97.71 -7.07
CA GLU A 340 -80.37 98.17 -7.88
C GLU A 340 -80.78 98.51 -9.32
N ALA A 341 -81.64 97.68 -9.93
CA ALA A 341 -82.18 97.94 -11.26
C ALA A 341 -82.99 99.25 -11.28
N GLY A 342 -83.84 99.46 -10.28
CA GLY A 342 -84.59 100.70 -10.11
C GLY A 342 -83.67 101.90 -9.94
N ARG A 343 -82.63 101.80 -9.11
CA ARG A 343 -81.62 102.87 -8.91
C ARG A 343 -80.86 103.23 -10.18
N GLN A 344 -80.53 102.25 -11.01
CA GLN A 344 -79.74 102.47 -12.24
C GLN A 344 -80.60 102.72 -13.48
N GLY A 345 -81.94 102.74 -13.34
CA GLY A 345 -82.86 102.90 -14.46
C GLY A 345 -82.91 101.71 -15.42
N VAL A 346 -82.56 100.51 -14.95
CA VAL A 346 -82.63 99.27 -15.74
C VAL A 346 -84.03 98.70 -15.64
N TRP A 347 -84.58 98.34 -16.79
CA TRP A 347 -85.81 97.58 -16.92
C TRP A 347 -85.54 96.10 -16.63
N LEU A 348 -85.87 95.68 -15.43
CA LEU A 348 -85.70 94.32 -14.95
C LEU A 348 -86.99 93.54 -15.19
N MET A 349 -86.86 92.47 -15.96
CA MET A 349 -87.87 91.44 -16.09
C MET A 349 -87.39 90.19 -15.36
N GLU A 350 -88.24 89.67 -14.49
CA GLU A 350 -88.02 88.41 -13.82
C GLU A 350 -89.19 87.49 -14.16
N ASP A 351 -88.91 86.36 -14.81
CA ASP A 351 -89.90 85.32 -15.14
C ASP A 351 -91.16 85.91 -15.80
N LEU A 352 -90.98 86.57 -16.95
CA LEU A 352 -92.03 87.26 -17.73
C LEU A 352 -92.73 88.43 -17.00
N GLU A 353 -92.38 88.75 -15.76
CA GLU A 353 -92.95 89.84 -14.98
C GLU A 353 -92.03 91.07 -14.94
N GLU A 354 -92.62 92.25 -15.11
CA GLU A 354 -91.90 93.51 -14.92
C GLU A 354 -91.70 93.80 -13.43
N LYS A 355 -90.44 93.84 -12.98
CA LYS A 355 -90.09 94.21 -11.60
C LYS A 355 -89.71 95.67 -11.46
N THR A 356 -89.23 96.29 -12.54
CA THR A 356 -89.04 97.74 -12.65
C THR A 356 -89.69 98.24 -13.93
N LYS A 357 -89.89 99.55 -14.03
CA LYS A 357 -90.45 100.17 -15.25
C LYS A 357 -89.33 100.75 -16.11
N PRO A 358 -89.44 100.65 -17.45
CA PRO A 358 -88.50 101.32 -18.33
C PRO A 358 -88.67 102.84 -18.19
N ASN A 359 -87.57 103.56 -18.19
CA ASN A 359 -87.61 105.02 -18.24
C ASN A 359 -87.94 105.43 -19.68
N ILE A 360 -89.22 105.63 -19.99
CA ILE A 360 -89.76 106.02 -21.32
C ILE A 360 -90.05 107.51 -21.35
#